data_AF-A0A401GJD1-F1
#
_entry.id   AF-A0A401GJD1-F1
#
_cell.length_a   1.000
_cell.length_b   1.000
_cell.length_c   1.000
_cell.angle_alpha   90.00
_cell.angle_beta   90.00
_cell.angle_gamma   90.00
#
_symmetry.space_group_name_H-M   'P 1'
#
loop_
_entity.id
_entity.type
_entity.pdbx_description
1 polymer ?
#
loop_
_entity_poly.entity_id
_entity_poly.type
_entity_poly.pdbx_seq_one_letter_code
_entity_poly.pdbx_strand_id
1 'polypeptide(L)'
;MEQKRQHEENNQQMADMSQQILKMEGMIGMLVNSKSTRKSKPAAFVAPSPSPTTSAPAAPPAALPAVAPPTITINFHGSDGPGGSVATPTIPSITASVTETLSGSVPLITTATSSGSTGSAAPAPLALAPLAVLGLVPPVAALAYTGPWSARREELQCMYGEDAFNKHKPWVWKVGELLPSYQYQPMSTIMDVWTEWTAGLGGHIPVRELTEKWGNHWRHNNAALKMEGGHRKKIIELIAELSQKSRWSVQLALHFLEEKYHLRYRAHKFCEYLTESGGVGRLEVLKAAMKYP
;
A
#
# COMPACT_ATOMS: atom_id res chain seq x y z
N MET A 1 -49.93 20.24 -6.16
CA MET A 1 -49.94 20.33 -4.67
C MET A 1 -49.34 19.07 -4.05
N GLU A 2 -49.78 17.87 -4.44
CA GLU A 2 -49.30 16.60 -3.86
C GLU A 2 -47.79 16.36 -3.97
N GLN A 3 -47.19 16.63 -5.13
CA GLN A 3 -45.74 16.45 -5.34
C GLN A 3 -44.88 17.33 -4.42
N LYS A 4 -45.37 18.52 -4.05
CA LYS A 4 -44.68 19.42 -3.11
C LYS A 4 -44.74 18.88 -1.68
N ARG A 5 -45.88 18.32 -1.28
CA ARG A 5 -46.06 17.65 0.03
C ARG A 5 -45.11 16.46 0.17
N GLN A 6 -45.02 15.62 -0.85
CA GLN A 6 -44.12 14.46 -0.86
C GLN A 6 -42.65 14.87 -0.73
N HIS A 7 -42.24 15.98 -1.36
CA HIS A 7 -40.88 16.49 -1.27
C HIS A 7 -40.55 17.03 0.13
N GLU A 8 -41.50 17.74 0.75
CA GLU A 8 -41.39 18.23 2.13
C GLU A 8 -41.27 17.09 3.14
N GLU A 9 -42.09 16.04 2.99
CA GLU A 9 -42.04 14.84 3.84
C GLU A 9 -40.71 14.08 3.71
N ASN A 10 -40.18 13.96 2.49
CA ASN A 10 -38.88 13.33 2.26
C ASN A 10 -37.74 14.16 2.88
N ASN A 11 -37.77 15.49 2.74
CA ASN A 11 -36.80 16.38 3.39
C ASN A 11 -36.87 16.28 4.92
N GLN A 12 -38.08 16.21 5.48
CA GLN A 12 -38.26 16.04 6.92
C GLN A 12 -37.71 14.69 7.40
N GLN A 13 -37.96 13.63 6.65
CA GLN A 13 -37.45 12.29 6.96
C GLN A 13 -35.91 12.24 6.91
N MET A 14 -35.28 12.92 5.95
CA MET A 14 -33.83 13.05 5.87
C MET A 14 -33.25 13.83 7.05
N ALA A 15 -33.93 14.90 7.49
CA ALA A 15 -33.51 15.69 8.64
C ALA A 15 -33.57 14.88 9.95
N ASP A 16 -34.65 14.12 10.16
CA ASP A 16 -34.81 13.25 11.33
C ASP A 16 -33.74 12.14 11.36
N MET A 17 -33.45 11.54 10.21
CA MET A 17 -32.41 10.51 10.08
C MET A 17 -31.01 11.08 10.38
N SER A 18 -30.71 12.29 9.90
CA SER A 18 -29.46 12.98 10.20
C SER A 18 -29.29 13.24 11.70
N GLN A 19 -30.34 13.66 12.40
CA GLN A 19 -30.29 13.83 13.86
C GLN A 19 -30.05 12.51 14.60
N GLN A 20 -30.66 11.43 14.14
CA GLN A 20 -30.46 10.11 14.75
C GLN A 20 -29.01 9.62 14.61
N ILE A 21 -28.39 9.84 13.45
CA ILE A 21 -26.97 9.53 13.22
C ILE A 21 -26.09 10.35 14.16
N LEU A 22 -26.31 11.66 14.25
CA LEU A 22 -25.54 12.55 15.12
C LEU A 22 -25.62 12.13 16.61
N LYS A 23 -26.81 11.70 17.05
CA LYS A 23 -27.04 11.18 18.40
C LYS A 23 -26.27 9.87 18.66
N MET A 24 -26.20 9.00 17.66
CA MET A 24 -25.46 7.74 17.74
C MET A 24 -23.95 7.96 17.79
N GLU A 25 -23.42 8.91 17.00
CA GLU A 25 -22.01 9.30 17.04
C GLU A 25 -21.60 9.85 18.41
N GLY A 26 -22.46 10.67 19.04
CA GLY A 26 -22.24 11.17 20.40
C GLY A 26 -22.11 10.05 21.45
N MET A 27 -22.95 9.01 21.36
CA MET A 27 -22.87 7.86 22.28
C MET A 27 -21.59 7.04 22.09
N ILE A 28 -21.14 6.86 20.84
CA ILE A 28 -19.88 6.15 20.55
C ILE A 28 -18.69 6.95 21.10
N GLY A 29 -18.68 8.27 20.92
CA GLY A 29 -17.64 9.15 21.47
C GLY A 29 -17.48 9.04 22.99
N MET A 30 -18.60 8.94 23.73
CA MET A 30 -18.57 8.78 25.19
C MET A 30 -18.01 7.42 25.65
N LEU A 31 -18.28 6.34 24.91
CA LEU A 31 -17.75 5.01 25.24
C LEU A 31 -16.23 4.93 25.01
N VAL A 32 -15.72 5.56 23.96
CA VAL A 32 -14.31 5.50 23.60
C VAL A 32 -13.45 6.35 24.55
N ASN A 33 -13.96 7.46 25.05
CA ASN A 33 -13.23 8.31 26.01
C ASN A 33 -13.24 7.81 27.47
N SER A 34 -14.04 6.79 27.81
CA SER A 34 -14.18 6.31 29.19
C SER A 34 -13.11 5.29 29.65
N LYS A 35 -12.04 5.05 28.86
CA LYS A 35 -10.98 4.09 29.21
C LYS A 35 -9.58 4.72 29.15
N SER A 36 -9.21 5.58 30.11
CA SER A 36 -7.78 5.79 30.43
C SER A 36 -7.56 6.52 31.76
N THR A 37 -7.88 5.90 32.89
CA THR A 37 -7.32 6.32 34.19
C THR A 37 -7.06 5.10 35.08
N ARG A 38 -6.08 4.27 34.71
CA ARG A 38 -5.34 3.46 35.70
C ARG A 38 -3.92 4.01 35.79
N LYS A 39 -3.77 5.07 36.60
CA LYS A 39 -2.48 5.53 37.13
C LYS A 39 -1.91 4.42 38.02
N SER A 40 -0.92 3.69 37.53
CA SER A 40 -0.03 2.91 38.38
C SER A 40 0.87 3.87 39.18
N LYS A 41 0.86 3.65 40.49
CA LYS A 41 1.59 4.37 41.53
C LYS A 41 3.08 4.01 41.44
N PRO A 42 4.04 4.95 41.44
CA PRO A 42 5.45 4.60 41.52
C PRO A 42 5.79 4.23 42.98
N ALA A 43 6.40 3.06 43.17
CA ALA A 43 6.93 2.63 44.44
C ALA A 43 8.13 3.50 44.83
N ALA A 44 8.09 4.03 46.05
CA ALA A 44 9.13 4.86 46.63
C ALA A 44 10.42 4.05 46.85
N PHE A 45 11.52 4.60 46.37
CA PHE A 45 12.88 4.17 46.62
C PHE A 45 13.22 4.49 48.08
N VAL A 46 13.40 3.47 48.91
CA VAL A 46 13.86 3.60 50.30
C VAL A 46 15.35 3.28 50.35
N ALA A 47 16.16 4.27 50.72
CA ALA A 47 17.58 4.13 50.98
C ALA A 47 17.85 3.52 52.37
N PRO A 48 18.87 2.67 52.57
CA PRO A 48 19.35 2.32 53.90
C PRO A 48 20.56 3.19 54.31
N SER A 49 20.47 3.71 55.53
CA SER A 49 21.49 4.41 56.32
C SER A 49 22.64 3.47 56.76
N PRO A 50 23.86 3.96 57.04
CA PRO A 50 25.01 3.14 57.43
C PRO A 50 25.27 3.06 58.95
N SER A 51 25.98 1.98 59.36
CA SER A 51 26.83 1.76 60.57
C SER A 51 26.24 0.90 61.73
N PRO A 52 27.05 0.24 62.60
CA PRO A 52 28.43 -0.28 62.47
C PRO A 52 28.64 -1.76 62.92
N THR A 53 29.77 -2.32 62.46
CA THR A 53 30.65 -3.39 62.98
C THR A 53 30.19 -4.29 64.15
N THR A 54 30.18 -5.62 63.93
CA THR A 54 30.73 -6.64 64.84
C THR A 54 31.09 -7.92 64.07
N SER A 55 32.28 -8.43 64.36
CA SER A 55 33.08 -9.47 63.71
C SER A 55 32.78 -10.90 64.19
N ALA A 56 32.75 -11.89 63.27
CA ALA A 56 33.35 -13.24 63.42
C ALA A 56 33.08 -14.14 62.17
N PRO A 57 33.90 -15.18 61.91
CA PRO A 57 34.08 -15.78 60.57
C PRO A 57 33.44 -17.16 60.39
N ALA A 58 32.88 -17.46 59.21
CA ALA A 58 32.73 -18.84 58.73
C ALA A 58 32.36 -18.95 57.24
N ALA A 59 33.12 -19.81 56.56
CA ALA A 59 32.83 -20.58 55.35
C ALA A 59 32.81 -19.90 53.96
N PRO A 60 33.54 -20.45 52.97
CA PRO A 60 33.45 -20.04 51.57
C PRO A 60 32.16 -20.57 50.92
N PRO A 61 31.43 -19.78 50.11
CA PRO A 61 30.35 -20.31 49.30
C PRO A 61 30.91 -21.02 48.06
N ALA A 62 30.42 -22.23 47.83
CA ALA A 62 30.70 -23.04 46.66
C ALA A 62 30.34 -22.29 45.37
N ALA A 63 31.24 -22.38 44.39
CA ALA A 63 31.05 -21.87 43.05
C ALA A 63 29.84 -22.55 42.39
N LEU A 64 28.89 -21.74 41.90
CA LEU A 64 27.84 -22.21 40.99
C LEU A 64 28.46 -22.53 39.62
N PRO A 65 28.05 -23.63 38.96
CA PRO A 65 28.56 -23.99 37.65
C PRO A 65 28.07 -22.98 36.60
N ALA A 66 29.02 -22.39 35.90
CA ALA A 66 28.77 -21.60 34.71
C ALA A 66 28.19 -22.50 33.61
N VAL A 67 26.89 -22.34 33.32
CA VAL A 67 26.25 -22.96 32.16
C VAL A 67 26.69 -22.19 30.93
N ALA A 68 27.55 -22.81 30.12
CA ALA A 68 28.00 -22.28 28.85
C ALA A 68 26.82 -22.16 27.85
N PRO A 69 26.76 -21.09 27.04
CA PRO A 69 25.77 -20.97 25.98
C PRO A 69 26.02 -22.03 24.88
N PRO A 70 24.96 -22.52 24.20
CA PRO A 70 25.11 -23.50 23.14
C PRO A 70 25.81 -22.89 21.92
N THR A 71 27.01 -23.39 21.62
CA THR A 71 27.72 -23.13 20.36
C THR A 71 26.98 -23.84 19.23
N ILE A 72 26.35 -23.07 18.34
CA ILE A 72 25.79 -23.58 17.08
C ILE A 72 26.92 -23.61 16.06
N THR A 73 27.47 -24.80 15.83
CA THR A 73 28.44 -25.06 14.76
C THR A 73 27.69 -25.31 13.46
N ILE A 74 27.79 -24.39 12.51
CA ILE A 74 27.27 -24.56 11.15
C ILE A 74 28.40 -25.20 10.32
N ASN A 75 28.31 -26.51 10.11
CA ASN A 75 29.23 -27.23 9.23
C ASN A 75 28.84 -26.95 7.77
N PHE A 76 29.63 -26.14 7.08
CA PHE A 76 29.61 -26.09 5.61
C PHE A 76 30.46 -27.24 5.08
N HIS A 77 29.80 -28.29 4.59
CA HIS A 77 30.47 -29.29 3.76
C HIS A 77 30.78 -28.65 2.41
N GLY A 78 32.05 -28.27 2.25
CA GLY A 78 32.64 -27.96 0.95
C GLY A 78 32.69 -29.22 0.09
N SER A 79 32.16 -29.12 -1.12
CA SER A 79 32.50 -30.07 -2.18
C SER A 79 33.81 -29.62 -2.80
N ASP A 80 34.84 -30.44 -2.60
CA ASP A 80 36.09 -30.35 -3.31
C ASP A 80 35.87 -30.55 -4.82
N GLY A 81 36.33 -29.58 -5.60
CA GLY A 81 36.48 -29.67 -7.05
C GLY A 81 37.82 -29.04 -7.43
N PRO A 82 38.82 -29.82 -7.89
CA PRO A 82 40.15 -29.30 -8.19
C PRO A 82 40.28 -28.85 -9.65
N GLY A 83 40.96 -27.73 -9.86
CA GLY A 83 41.33 -27.17 -11.16
C GLY A 83 40.99 -25.69 -11.18
N GLY A 84 41.90 -24.75 -10.95
CA GLY A 84 43.21 -24.63 -11.58
C GLY A 84 43.10 -23.64 -12.72
N SER A 85 43.30 -22.35 -12.45
CA SER A 85 44.01 -21.42 -13.36
C SER A 85 43.99 -20.00 -12.82
N VAL A 86 45.21 -19.49 -12.66
CA VAL A 86 45.55 -18.10 -12.43
C VAL A 86 45.21 -17.31 -13.69
N ALA A 87 44.34 -16.30 -13.55
CA ALA A 87 44.23 -15.21 -14.52
C ALA A 87 43.64 -13.96 -13.86
N THR A 88 44.50 -13.03 -13.44
CA THR A 88 44.24 -11.59 -13.58
C THR A 88 43.97 -11.30 -15.06
N PRO A 89 42.99 -10.44 -15.42
CA PRO A 89 43.36 -9.04 -15.61
C PRO A 89 42.24 -7.97 -15.50
N THR A 90 42.70 -6.73 -15.31
CA THR A 90 42.26 -5.47 -15.94
C THR A 90 40.87 -4.90 -15.66
N ILE A 91 40.90 -3.75 -14.98
CA ILE A 91 39.86 -2.74 -14.82
C ILE A 91 39.69 -1.98 -16.16
N PRO A 92 38.49 -1.85 -16.73
CA PRO A 92 38.25 -0.85 -17.77
C PRO A 92 37.94 0.52 -17.13
N SER A 93 38.85 1.48 -17.35
CA SER A 93 38.53 2.91 -17.27
C SER A 93 37.61 3.27 -18.43
N ILE A 94 36.44 3.82 -18.13
CA ILE A 94 35.54 4.38 -19.14
C ILE A 94 35.55 5.89 -18.95
N THR A 95 36.38 6.56 -19.74
CA THR A 95 36.30 8.01 -19.98
C THR A 95 35.25 8.22 -21.06
N ALA A 96 34.10 8.79 -20.70
CA ALA A 96 33.13 9.30 -21.66
C ALA A 96 33.04 10.81 -21.50
N SER A 97 33.59 11.50 -22.49
CA SER A 97 33.37 12.92 -22.75
C SER A 97 32.38 13.06 -23.90
N VAL A 98 31.77 14.24 -23.98
CA VAL A 98 31.40 14.98 -25.21
C VAL A 98 29.89 15.24 -25.44
N THR A 99 29.63 16.56 -25.45
CA THR A 99 28.64 17.40 -26.18
C THR A 99 27.15 17.41 -25.84
N GLU A 100 26.78 18.54 -25.26
CA GLU A 100 25.60 19.32 -25.63
C GLU A 100 25.47 19.50 -27.15
N THR A 101 24.27 19.33 -27.69
CA THR A 101 23.80 20.08 -28.85
C THR A 101 22.32 20.43 -28.69
N LEU A 102 22.09 21.74 -28.68
CA LEU A 102 20.81 22.42 -28.79
C LEU A 102 20.29 22.24 -30.23
N SER A 103 19.05 21.81 -30.44
CA SER A 103 18.23 22.25 -31.58
C SER A 103 16.82 21.70 -31.49
N GLY A 104 15.85 22.61 -31.49
CA GLY A 104 14.45 22.29 -31.60
C GLY A 104 14.07 21.87 -33.02
N SER A 105 12.95 21.17 -33.12
CA SER A 105 12.02 21.34 -34.24
C SER A 105 10.69 20.69 -33.90
N VAL A 106 9.61 21.46 -34.04
CA VAL A 106 8.22 21.00 -34.02
C VAL A 106 7.88 20.49 -35.42
N PRO A 107 7.16 19.37 -35.54
CA PRO A 107 6.12 19.28 -36.56
C PRO A 107 4.82 18.72 -35.97
N LEU A 108 3.71 19.45 -36.07
CA LEU A 108 2.79 19.53 -37.21
C LEU A 108 1.82 18.34 -37.26
N ILE A 109 0.56 18.69 -37.07
CA ILE A 109 -0.65 17.88 -37.13
C ILE A 109 -0.82 17.35 -38.55
N THR A 110 -0.98 16.04 -38.70
CA THR A 110 -1.39 15.42 -39.98
C THR A 110 -2.65 14.60 -39.75
N THR A 111 -3.79 15.20 -40.09
CA THR A 111 -5.05 14.51 -40.41
C THR A 111 -4.87 13.66 -41.66
N ALA A 112 -5.13 12.36 -41.57
CA ALA A 112 -5.26 11.47 -42.71
C ALA A 112 -6.69 10.94 -42.80
N THR A 113 -7.43 11.52 -43.73
CA THR A 113 -8.71 11.06 -44.29
C THR A 113 -8.41 10.01 -45.37
N SER A 114 -9.10 8.86 -45.35
CA SER A 114 -9.20 7.89 -46.45
C SER A 114 -10.21 6.80 -46.02
N SER A 115 -11.48 6.77 -46.45
CA SER A 115 -12.04 6.51 -47.78
C SER A 115 -12.02 5.04 -48.21
N GLY A 116 -13.19 4.40 -48.10
CA GLY A 116 -13.76 3.54 -49.15
C GLY A 116 -13.34 2.06 -49.19
N SER A 117 -14.26 1.17 -48.80
CA SER A 117 -14.47 -0.07 -49.56
C SER A 117 -15.92 -0.54 -49.44
N THR A 118 -16.61 -0.44 -50.58
CA THR A 118 -17.94 -0.96 -50.89
C THR A 118 -17.83 -2.38 -51.43
N GLY A 119 -18.74 -3.25 -51.01
CA GLY A 119 -19.01 -4.58 -51.58
C GLY A 119 -19.39 -5.55 -50.46
N SER A 120 -20.42 -6.39 -50.53
CA SER A 120 -21.29 -6.78 -51.63
C SER A 120 -22.54 -7.39 -51.01
N ALA A 121 -23.68 -7.16 -51.64
CA ALA A 121 -24.97 -7.74 -51.29
C ALA A 121 -25.03 -9.24 -51.62
N ALA A 122 -25.74 -10.00 -50.78
CA ALA A 122 -26.44 -11.23 -51.16
C ALA A 122 -27.69 -11.38 -50.28
N PRO A 123 -28.89 -11.49 -50.88
CA PRO A 123 -30.13 -11.79 -50.16
C PRO A 123 -30.51 -13.28 -50.25
N ALA A 124 -31.23 -13.77 -49.23
CA ALA A 124 -32.19 -14.89 -49.20
C ALA A 124 -31.93 -15.91 -48.06
N PRO A 125 -32.93 -16.70 -47.62
CA PRO A 125 -34.37 -16.65 -47.88
C PRO A 125 -35.23 -16.50 -46.61
N LEU A 126 -36.46 -16.04 -46.83
CA LEU A 126 -37.57 -16.06 -45.87
C LEU A 126 -37.95 -17.52 -45.55
N ALA A 127 -37.70 -17.95 -44.32
CA ALA A 127 -38.32 -19.14 -43.74
C ALA A 127 -39.54 -18.70 -42.92
N LEU A 128 -40.73 -18.89 -43.51
CA LEU A 128 -42.01 -18.89 -42.82
C LEU A 128 -42.03 -20.05 -41.82
N ALA A 129 -42.00 -19.73 -40.53
CA ALA A 129 -42.21 -20.69 -39.44
C ALA A 129 -43.55 -20.38 -38.74
N PRO A 130 -44.26 -21.41 -38.27
CA PRO A 130 -45.68 -21.36 -37.96
C PRO A 130 -46.00 -20.59 -36.67
N LEU A 131 -47.13 -19.89 -36.69
CA LEU A 131 -47.83 -19.32 -35.54
C LEU A 131 -48.17 -20.43 -34.53
N ALA A 132 -47.25 -20.71 -33.61
CA ALA A 132 -47.57 -21.39 -32.37
C ALA A 132 -48.15 -20.35 -31.40
N VAL A 133 -49.47 -20.41 -31.20
CA VAL A 133 -50.18 -19.74 -30.11
C VAL A 133 -49.69 -20.37 -28.79
N LEU A 134 -48.56 -19.86 -28.28
CA LEU A 134 -48.09 -20.17 -26.94
C LEU A 134 -48.72 -19.18 -25.97
N GLY A 135 -49.47 -19.74 -25.02
CA GLY A 135 -50.20 -19.01 -24.00
C GLY A 135 -49.34 -17.92 -23.36
N LEU A 136 -49.88 -16.71 -23.38
CA LEU A 136 -49.37 -15.50 -22.77
C LEU A 136 -49.40 -15.66 -21.24
N VAL A 137 -48.54 -16.51 -20.69
CA VAL A 137 -48.18 -16.40 -19.28
C VAL A 137 -47.24 -15.19 -19.24
N PRO A 138 -47.64 -14.08 -18.60
CA PRO A 138 -46.71 -12.96 -18.43
C PRO A 138 -45.44 -13.53 -17.83
N PRO A 139 -44.26 -13.30 -18.42
CA PRO A 139 -43.01 -13.72 -17.80
C PRO A 139 -43.06 -13.10 -16.42
N VAL A 140 -43.22 -13.94 -15.39
CA VAL A 140 -43.02 -13.52 -14.01
C VAL A 140 -41.63 -12.95 -14.06
N ALA A 141 -41.54 -11.62 -14.07
CA ALA A 141 -40.29 -10.91 -13.98
C ALA A 141 -39.73 -11.39 -12.65
N ALA A 142 -38.89 -12.41 -12.73
CA ALA A 142 -38.03 -12.78 -11.65
C ALA A 142 -37.30 -11.47 -11.40
N LEU A 143 -37.73 -10.76 -10.36
CA LEU A 143 -36.93 -9.75 -9.71
C LEU A 143 -35.69 -10.53 -9.34
N ALA A 144 -34.73 -10.55 -10.27
CA ALA A 144 -33.41 -11.08 -10.05
C ALA A 144 -32.94 -10.24 -8.91
N TYR A 145 -33.03 -10.81 -7.71
CA TYR A 145 -32.58 -10.19 -6.49
C TYR A 145 -31.08 -10.07 -6.67
N THR A 146 -30.66 -8.97 -7.30
CA THR A 146 -29.29 -8.53 -7.38
C THR A 146 -28.94 -8.25 -5.94
N GLY A 147 -28.40 -9.26 -5.27
CA GLY A 147 -28.05 -9.15 -3.86
C GLY A 147 -27.14 -7.94 -3.67
N PRO A 148 -26.99 -7.44 -2.43
CA PRO A 148 -26.12 -6.30 -2.11
C PRO A 148 -24.72 -6.39 -2.74
N TRP A 149 -24.25 -7.62 -2.96
CA TRP A 149 -23.03 -7.93 -3.69
C TRP A 149 -22.97 -7.42 -5.14
N SER A 150 -24.03 -7.59 -5.93
CA SER A 150 -24.04 -7.20 -7.35
C SER A 150 -24.01 -5.68 -7.51
N ALA A 151 -24.85 -4.97 -6.75
CA ALA A 151 -24.88 -3.50 -6.75
C ALA A 151 -23.52 -2.92 -6.35
N ARG A 152 -22.89 -3.48 -5.29
CA ARG A 152 -21.56 -3.03 -4.85
C ARG A 152 -20.46 -3.33 -5.87
N ARG A 153 -20.54 -4.47 -6.57
CA ARG A 153 -19.63 -4.80 -7.67
C ARG A 153 -19.75 -3.79 -8.81
N GLU A 154 -20.96 -3.50 -9.26
CA GLU A 154 -21.23 -2.56 -10.35
C GLU A 154 -20.73 -1.15 -10.00
N GLU A 155 -20.97 -0.70 -8.77
CA GLU A 155 -20.45 0.57 -8.25
C GLU A 155 -18.91 0.62 -8.32
N LEU A 156 -18.23 -0.42 -7.83
CA LEU A 156 -16.76 -0.48 -7.83
C LEU A 156 -16.21 -0.59 -9.26
N GLN A 157 -16.89 -1.31 -10.15
CA GLN A 157 -16.49 -1.42 -11.56
C GLN A 157 -16.68 -0.09 -12.30
N CYS A 158 -17.74 0.66 -12.02
CA CYS A 158 -17.95 2.00 -12.55
C CYS A 158 -16.87 2.97 -12.06
N MET A 159 -16.49 2.87 -10.79
CA MET A 159 -15.52 3.77 -10.15
C MET A 159 -14.09 3.56 -10.63
N TYR A 160 -13.65 2.31 -10.77
CA TYR A 160 -12.26 1.98 -11.11
C TYR A 160 -12.04 1.64 -12.59
N GLY A 161 -13.13 1.44 -13.33
CA GLY A 161 -13.08 0.82 -14.64
C GLY A 161 -12.88 -0.69 -14.55
N GLU A 162 -13.22 -1.37 -15.64
CA GLU A 162 -13.24 -2.83 -15.71
C GLU A 162 -11.83 -3.43 -15.57
N ASP A 163 -10.80 -2.82 -16.16
CA ASP A 163 -9.44 -3.35 -16.14
C ASP A 163 -8.84 -3.38 -14.74
N ALA A 164 -8.91 -2.26 -14.01
CA ALA A 164 -8.42 -2.18 -12.65
C ALA A 164 -9.23 -3.08 -11.72
N PHE A 165 -10.56 -3.13 -11.90
CA PHE A 165 -11.42 -4.04 -11.12
C PHE A 165 -11.03 -5.51 -11.34
N ASN A 166 -10.78 -5.91 -12.58
CA ASN A 166 -10.42 -7.29 -12.94
C ASN A 166 -9.07 -7.73 -12.38
N LYS A 167 -8.11 -6.82 -12.21
CA LYS A 167 -6.79 -7.11 -11.62
C LYS A 167 -6.84 -7.53 -10.16
N HIS A 168 -7.92 -7.21 -9.44
CA HIS A 168 -8.08 -7.53 -8.02
C HIS A 168 -8.96 -8.75 -7.77
N LYS A 169 -9.18 -9.58 -8.80
CA LYS A 169 -9.88 -10.86 -8.65
C LYS A 169 -9.00 -11.86 -7.89
N PRO A 170 -9.58 -12.69 -7.00
CA PRO A 170 -10.99 -12.70 -6.62
C PRO A 170 -11.34 -11.56 -5.65
N TRP A 171 -12.52 -10.95 -5.84
CA TRP A 171 -13.10 -10.03 -4.86
C TRP A 171 -13.84 -10.83 -3.78
N VAL A 172 -13.59 -10.53 -2.50
CA VAL A 172 -14.09 -11.31 -1.37
C VAL A 172 -15.13 -10.50 -0.61
N TRP A 173 -16.34 -11.04 -0.46
CA TRP A 173 -17.39 -10.41 0.36
C TRP A 173 -17.17 -10.73 1.84
N LYS A 174 -16.93 -9.70 2.67
CA LYS A 174 -16.74 -9.83 4.12
C LYS A 174 -17.43 -8.67 4.84
N VAL A 175 -18.20 -8.99 5.89
CA VAL A 175 -18.83 -8.00 6.78
C VAL A 175 -19.64 -6.93 6.02
N GLY A 176 -20.36 -7.34 4.96
CA GLY A 176 -21.16 -6.42 4.15
C GLY A 176 -20.36 -5.57 3.15
N GLU A 177 -19.05 -5.77 3.03
CA GLU A 177 -18.19 -5.09 2.08
C GLU A 177 -17.58 -6.05 1.06
N LEU A 178 -17.39 -5.55 -0.16
CA LEU A 178 -16.62 -6.24 -1.19
C LEU A 178 -15.16 -5.77 -1.12
N LEU A 179 -14.26 -6.68 -0.76
CA LEU A 179 -12.84 -6.40 -0.57
C LEU A 179 -12.01 -6.88 -1.78
N PRO A 180 -11.05 -6.08 -2.26
CA PRO A 180 -10.14 -6.51 -3.32
C PRO A 180 -9.15 -7.57 -2.80
N SER A 181 -8.72 -8.46 -3.68
CA SER A 181 -7.50 -9.26 -3.46
C SER A 181 -6.32 -8.52 -4.06
N TYR A 182 -5.57 -7.80 -3.24
CA TYR A 182 -4.42 -7.03 -3.68
C TYR A 182 -3.11 -7.75 -3.37
N GLN A 183 -2.22 -7.80 -4.36
CA GLN A 183 -0.84 -8.19 -4.18
C GLN A 183 0.06 -7.03 -4.54
N TYR A 184 0.95 -6.70 -3.61
CA TYR A 184 1.98 -5.70 -3.83
C TYR A 184 2.80 -6.03 -5.06
N GLN A 185 2.95 -5.06 -5.95
CA GLN A 185 3.70 -5.26 -7.18
C GLN A 185 5.20 -5.36 -6.85
N PRO A 186 5.97 -6.17 -7.60
CA PRO A 186 7.42 -6.18 -7.44
C PRO A 186 7.97 -4.82 -7.86
N MET A 187 8.67 -4.16 -6.94
CA MET A 187 9.22 -2.82 -7.16
C MET A 187 10.72 -2.82 -6.99
N SER A 188 11.38 -2.13 -7.92
CA SER A 188 12.83 -2.01 -7.92
C SER A 188 13.28 -0.66 -7.40
N THR A 189 12.50 0.40 -7.64
CA THR A 189 12.90 1.77 -7.38
C THR A 189 12.07 2.40 -6.26
N ILE A 190 12.63 3.46 -5.65
CA ILE A 190 11.93 4.28 -4.65
C ILE A 190 10.72 5.00 -5.30
N MET A 191 10.86 5.40 -6.56
CA MET A 191 9.80 6.06 -7.32
C MET A 191 8.63 5.13 -7.61
N ASP A 192 8.90 3.84 -7.89
CA ASP A 192 7.85 2.84 -8.03
C ASP A 192 6.98 2.81 -6.77
N VAL A 193 7.60 2.83 -5.58
CA VAL A 193 6.89 2.75 -4.28
C VAL A 193 5.94 3.93 -4.09
N TRP A 194 6.39 5.13 -4.45
CA TRP A 194 5.54 6.30 -4.39
C TRP A 194 4.43 6.29 -5.44
N THR A 195 4.72 5.79 -6.64
CA THR A 195 3.74 5.65 -7.73
C THR A 195 2.65 4.65 -7.36
N GLU A 196 3.02 3.48 -6.82
CA GLU A 196 2.05 2.49 -6.34
C GLU A 196 1.17 3.05 -5.21
N TRP A 197 1.74 3.86 -4.33
CA TRP A 197 0.98 4.53 -3.26
C TRP A 197 -0.05 5.52 -3.80
N THR A 198 0.34 6.38 -4.74
CA THR A 198 -0.47 7.54 -5.17
C THR A 198 -1.33 7.29 -6.40
N ALA A 199 -0.79 6.64 -7.42
CA ALA A 199 -1.44 6.41 -8.71
C ALA A 199 -1.77 4.94 -8.96
N GLY A 200 -1.20 4.03 -8.16
CA GLY A 200 -1.21 2.60 -8.44
C GLY A 200 -0.17 2.24 -9.51
N LEU A 201 0.26 0.99 -9.53
CA LEU A 201 1.26 0.49 -10.48
C LEU A 201 0.65 -0.58 -11.38
N GLY A 202 0.94 -0.50 -12.68
CA GLY A 202 0.44 -1.48 -13.65
C GLY A 202 -1.08 -1.57 -13.69
N GLY A 203 -1.81 -0.45 -13.54
CA GLY A 203 -3.27 -0.39 -13.54
C GLY A 203 -3.96 -1.01 -12.32
N HIS A 204 -3.23 -1.19 -11.21
CA HIS A 204 -3.84 -1.53 -9.93
C HIS A 204 -4.41 -0.30 -9.23
N ILE A 205 -5.32 -0.51 -8.26
CA ILE A 205 -5.87 0.57 -7.44
C ILE A 205 -4.74 1.12 -6.55
N PRO A 206 -4.61 2.45 -6.36
CA PRO A 206 -3.58 3.02 -5.50
C PRO A 206 -3.66 2.50 -4.07
N VAL A 207 -2.49 2.20 -3.46
CA VAL A 207 -2.45 1.66 -2.09
C VAL A 207 -3.00 2.65 -1.06
N ARG A 208 -2.87 3.95 -1.33
CA ARG A 208 -3.49 5.01 -0.53
C ARG A 208 -5.00 4.84 -0.49
N GLU A 209 -5.62 4.68 -1.65
CA GLU A 209 -7.07 4.54 -1.76
C GLU A 209 -7.56 3.22 -1.15
N LEU A 210 -6.80 2.12 -1.33
CA LEU A 210 -7.09 0.86 -0.65
C LEU A 210 -7.16 1.05 0.88
N THR A 211 -6.22 1.82 1.42
CA THR A 211 -6.12 2.10 2.85
C THR A 211 -7.22 3.05 3.32
N GLU A 212 -7.55 4.08 2.55
CA GLU A 212 -8.61 5.04 2.90
C GLU A 212 -10.00 4.38 2.89
N LYS A 213 -10.28 3.54 1.89
CA LYS A 213 -11.62 2.97 1.68
C LYS A 213 -11.89 1.70 2.46
N TRP A 214 -10.89 0.85 2.67
CA TRP A 214 -11.05 -0.44 3.36
C TRP A 214 -10.17 -0.58 4.62
N GLY A 215 -9.39 0.44 4.97
CA GLY A 215 -8.52 0.41 6.15
C GLY A 215 -7.48 -0.70 6.06
N ASN A 216 -7.38 -1.51 7.12
CA ASN A 216 -6.48 -2.67 7.17
C ASN A 216 -7.14 -3.96 6.63
N HIS A 217 -8.45 -3.95 6.33
CA HIS A 217 -9.20 -5.15 5.98
C HIS A 217 -8.85 -5.70 4.59
N TRP A 218 -8.49 -4.83 3.64
CA TRP A 218 -8.10 -5.25 2.28
C TRP A 218 -6.88 -6.18 2.25
N ARG A 219 -6.06 -6.20 3.32
CA ARG A 219 -4.90 -7.09 3.45
C ARG A 219 -5.27 -8.50 3.89
N HIS A 220 -6.54 -8.79 4.19
CA HIS A 220 -7.05 -10.11 4.61
C HIS A 220 -6.26 -10.77 5.75
N ASN A 221 -5.71 -9.99 6.67
CA ASN A 221 -4.81 -10.47 7.73
C ASN A 221 -3.56 -11.24 7.22
N ASN A 222 -3.16 -11.04 5.97
CA ASN A 222 -1.98 -11.66 5.40
C ASN A 222 -0.69 -11.03 5.97
N ALA A 223 0.15 -11.85 6.61
CA ALA A 223 1.37 -11.39 7.27
C ALA A 223 2.41 -10.83 6.29
N ALA A 224 2.55 -11.42 5.09
CA ALA A 224 3.48 -10.94 4.08
C ALA A 224 3.07 -9.55 3.56
N LEU A 225 1.77 -9.33 3.30
CA LEU A 225 1.27 -8.00 2.94
C LEU A 225 1.45 -6.98 4.07
N LYS A 226 1.29 -7.38 5.33
CA LYS A 226 1.54 -6.48 6.46
C LYS A 226 3.00 -6.07 6.54
N MET A 227 3.93 -7.01 6.39
CA MET A 227 5.37 -6.75 6.42
C MET A 227 5.80 -5.83 5.28
N GLU A 228 5.42 -6.18 4.04
CA GLU A 228 5.77 -5.39 2.86
C GLU A 228 5.16 -3.98 2.91
N GLY A 229 3.90 -3.87 3.36
CA GLY A 229 3.27 -2.58 3.61
C GLY A 229 3.99 -1.75 4.67
N GLY A 230 4.55 -2.39 5.70
CA GLY A 230 5.40 -1.74 6.70
C GLY A 230 6.71 -1.21 6.10
N HIS A 231 7.32 -1.94 5.18
CA HIS A 231 8.52 -1.49 4.46
C HIS A 231 8.23 -0.27 3.58
N ARG A 232 7.20 -0.36 2.73
CA ARG A 232 6.79 0.73 1.83
C ARG A 232 6.38 1.99 2.59
N LYS A 233 5.67 1.82 3.71
CA LYS A 233 5.23 2.93 4.57
C LYS A 233 6.39 3.80 5.05
N LYS A 234 7.53 3.22 5.42
CA LYS A 234 8.71 3.98 5.87
C LYS A 234 9.25 4.91 4.77
N ILE A 235 9.26 4.44 3.52
CA ILE A 235 9.67 5.22 2.35
C ILE A 235 8.66 6.35 2.08
N ILE A 236 7.37 6.02 2.12
CA ILE A 236 6.27 6.98 1.92
C ILE A 236 6.31 8.09 2.99
N GLU A 237 6.51 7.74 4.26
CA GLU A 237 6.64 8.69 5.37
C GLU A 237 7.85 9.61 5.19
N LEU A 238 8.99 9.10 4.74
CA LEU A 238 10.16 9.91 4.44
C LEU A 238 9.89 10.90 3.30
N ILE A 239 9.24 10.46 2.20
CA ILE A 239 8.89 11.36 1.09
C ILE A 239 7.93 12.45 1.57
N ALA A 240 6.93 12.08 2.37
CA ALA A 240 5.99 13.03 2.96
C ALA A 240 6.72 14.06 3.85
N GLU A 241 7.63 13.62 4.72
CA GLU A 241 8.44 14.48 5.58
C GLU A 241 9.35 15.42 4.77
N LEU A 242 10.02 14.91 3.73
CA LEU A 242 10.83 15.74 2.83
C LEU A 242 9.98 16.81 2.15
N SER A 243 8.75 16.47 1.73
CA SER A 243 7.83 17.42 1.08
C SER A 243 7.27 18.49 2.02
N GLN A 244 7.36 18.30 3.35
CA GLN A 244 6.96 19.30 4.33
C GLN A 244 8.03 20.38 4.56
N LYS A 245 9.25 20.20 4.03
CA LYS A 245 10.31 21.20 4.14
C LYS A 245 9.97 22.43 3.29
N SER A 246 10.40 23.61 3.75
CA SER A 246 10.20 24.85 3.00
C SER A 246 10.83 24.74 1.61
N ARG A 247 10.07 25.09 0.57
CA ARG A 247 10.43 25.02 -0.86
C ARG A 247 10.58 23.60 -1.43
N TRP A 248 10.21 22.57 -0.68
CA TRP A 248 10.20 21.20 -1.19
C TRP A 248 8.82 20.81 -1.73
N SER A 249 8.81 20.20 -2.90
CA SER A 249 7.64 19.51 -3.45
C SER A 249 7.88 18.01 -3.40
N VAL A 250 6.81 17.22 -3.53
CA VAL A 250 6.93 15.76 -3.68
C VAL A 250 7.84 15.39 -4.85
N GLN A 251 7.74 16.11 -5.98
CA GLN A 251 8.56 15.88 -7.16
C GLN A 251 10.05 16.16 -6.89
N LEU A 252 10.35 17.26 -6.18
CA LEU A 252 11.72 17.56 -5.79
C LEU A 252 12.28 16.52 -4.81
N ALA A 253 11.46 16.04 -3.87
CA ALA A 253 11.84 14.98 -2.95
C ALA A 253 12.16 13.66 -3.68
N LEU A 254 11.34 13.28 -4.66
CA LEU A 254 11.57 12.10 -5.48
C LEU A 254 12.84 12.24 -6.33
N HIS A 255 13.03 13.37 -7.00
CA HIS A 255 14.23 13.65 -7.79
C HIS A 255 15.51 13.58 -6.94
N PHE A 256 15.48 14.18 -5.75
CA PHE A 256 16.58 14.08 -4.78
C PHE A 256 16.89 12.63 -4.40
N LEU A 257 15.86 11.83 -4.09
CA LEU A 257 16.04 10.43 -3.70
C LEU A 257 16.56 9.58 -4.87
N GLU A 258 16.08 9.86 -6.08
CA GLU A 258 16.53 9.20 -7.30
C GLU A 258 18.01 9.50 -7.55
N GLU A 259 18.40 10.78 -7.59
CA GLU A 259 19.78 11.19 -7.87
C GLU A 259 20.78 10.66 -6.83
N LYS A 260 20.42 10.70 -5.53
CA LYS A 260 21.37 10.36 -4.45
C LYS A 260 21.39 8.88 -4.08
N TYR A 261 20.24 8.18 -4.15
CA TYR A 261 20.10 6.86 -3.56
C TYR A 261 19.74 5.74 -4.55
N HIS A 262 19.18 6.06 -5.72
CA HIS A 262 18.73 5.02 -6.67
C HIS A 262 19.87 4.11 -7.15
N LEU A 263 21.05 4.68 -7.43
CA LEU A 263 22.21 3.91 -7.90
C LEU A 263 22.76 2.93 -6.84
N ARG A 264 22.48 3.18 -5.55
CA ARG A 264 23.02 2.41 -4.43
C ARG A 264 22.02 1.44 -3.84
N TYR A 265 20.73 1.78 -3.88
CA TYR A 265 19.70 1.04 -3.16
C TYR A 265 18.50 0.74 -4.04
N ARG A 266 18.10 -0.54 -4.03
CA ARG A 266 16.73 -0.93 -4.41
C ARG A 266 15.76 -0.56 -3.29
N ALA A 267 14.47 -0.43 -3.61
CA ALA A 267 13.43 -0.03 -2.65
C ALA A 267 13.52 -0.78 -1.29
N HIS A 268 13.60 -2.11 -1.31
CA HIS A 268 13.70 -2.91 -0.09
C HIS A 268 14.97 -2.61 0.71
N LYS A 269 16.13 -2.56 0.05
CA LYS A 269 17.42 -2.23 0.69
C LYS A 269 17.46 -0.80 1.20
N PHE A 270 16.79 0.12 0.52
CA PHE A 270 16.62 1.48 1.00
C PHE A 270 15.80 1.50 2.29
N CYS A 271 14.69 0.77 2.37
CA CYS A 271 13.92 0.63 3.60
C CYS A 271 14.76 0.06 4.76
N GLU A 272 15.56 -0.98 4.50
CA GLU A 272 16.50 -1.52 5.51
C GLU A 272 17.44 -0.42 6.01
N TYR A 273 18.11 0.28 5.09
CA TYR A 273 19.01 1.41 5.39
C TYR A 273 18.33 2.51 6.22
N LEU A 274 17.07 2.85 5.91
CA LEU A 274 16.31 3.86 6.68
C LEU A 274 16.09 3.46 8.14
N THR A 275 16.07 2.16 8.45
CA THR A 275 15.81 1.65 9.81
C THR A 275 17.02 1.05 10.50
N GLU A 276 18.12 0.90 9.79
CA GLU A 276 19.38 0.41 10.33
C GLU A 276 19.89 1.33 11.45
N SER A 277 20.52 0.71 12.45
CA SER A 277 21.14 1.40 13.59
C SER A 277 20.21 2.37 14.33
N GLY A 278 18.91 2.06 14.41
CA GLY A 278 17.95 2.92 15.10
C GLY A 278 17.50 4.14 14.30
N GLY A 279 17.58 4.09 12.96
CA GLY A 279 17.10 5.16 12.08
C GLY A 279 18.18 6.18 11.69
N VAL A 280 19.46 5.84 11.85
CA VAL A 280 20.58 6.70 11.45
C VAL A 280 20.51 7.01 9.96
N GLY A 281 20.20 6.03 9.11
CA GLY A 281 20.05 6.25 7.66
C GLY A 281 18.96 7.27 7.33
N ARG A 282 17.83 7.27 8.05
CA ARG A 282 16.79 8.29 7.87
C ARG A 282 17.32 9.70 8.20
N LEU A 283 18.04 9.85 9.30
CA LEU A 283 18.64 11.14 9.69
C LEU A 283 19.68 11.62 8.67
N GLU A 284 20.48 10.70 8.11
CA GLU A 284 21.43 11.00 7.04
C GLU A 284 20.73 11.52 5.79
N VAL A 285 19.62 10.89 5.37
CA VAL A 285 18.82 11.35 4.22
C VAL A 285 18.27 12.75 4.46
N LEU A 286 17.69 13.01 5.64
CA LEU A 286 17.17 14.33 6.00
C LEU A 286 18.28 15.40 6.02
N LYS A 287 19.46 15.05 6.54
CA LYS A 287 20.63 15.93 6.57
C LYS A 287 21.17 16.20 5.16
N ALA A 288 21.23 15.19 4.29
CA ALA A 288 21.62 15.35 2.90
C ALA A 288 20.64 16.26 2.14
N ALA A 289 19.33 16.09 2.39
CA ALA A 289 18.29 16.95 1.85
C ALA A 289 18.40 18.41 2.31
N MET A 290 19.08 18.74 3.43
CA MET A 290 19.32 20.14 3.82
C MET A 290 20.39 20.84 2.97
N LYS A 291 21.22 20.05 2.30
CA LYS A 291 22.32 20.54 1.43
C LYS A 291 21.96 20.45 -0.05
N TYR A 292 20.79 19.91 -0.37
CA TYR A 292 20.34 19.77 -1.74
C TYR A 292 19.79 21.12 -2.24
N PRO A 293 20.23 21.59 -3.42
CA PRO A 293 19.94 22.93 -3.93
C PRO A 293 18.46 23.16 -4.25
#